data_AF-A0A840GSU3-F1
#
_entry.id   AF-A0A840GSU3-F1
#
_cell.length_a   1.000
_cell.length_b   1.000
_cell.length_c   1.000
_cell.angle_alpha   90.00
_cell.angle_beta   90.00
_cell.angle_gamma   90.00
#
_symmetry.space_group_name_H-M   'P 1'
#
loop_
_entity.id
_entity.type
_entity.pdbx_description
1 polymer ?
#
loop_
_entity_poly.entity_id
_entity_poly.type
_entity_poly.pdbx_seq_one_letter_code
_entity_poly.pdbx_strand_id
1 'polypeptide(L)'
;MEPGHWPSEHSDALRDYFLKGMSYAEIGRQINARFGTAYTRNAVIGRAKRLGLVIPEWIVSPSVAPYLPGEAPVSPRRAVLPNLSVPPKSAVKPAVQVKLRCVGVQPRLIQLVDLDPADCRYPYGGDKDGEEIGFCGHPRQPGSSYCAPHAGLTRRSRAASARVPGPVVLKLVFAA
;
A
#
# COMPACT_ATOMS: atom_id res chain seq x y z
N MET A 1 2.34 24.97 8.51
CA MET A 1 3.20 23.83 8.86
C MET A 1 3.05 22.83 7.73
N GLU A 2 3.95 22.86 6.74
CA GLU A 2 3.81 22.14 5.46
C GLU A 2 3.96 20.62 5.66
N PRO A 3 2.89 19.82 5.54
CA PRO A 3 2.94 18.37 5.74
C PRO A 3 3.45 17.70 4.46
N GLY A 4 4.76 17.66 4.26
CA GLY A 4 5.33 16.97 3.11
C GLY A 4 6.82 17.15 2.90
N HIS A 5 7.40 18.20 3.46
CA HIS A 5 8.85 18.38 3.41
C HIS A 5 9.50 17.48 4.48
N TRP A 6 10.31 16.52 4.03
CA TRP A 6 11.18 15.73 4.90
C TRP A 6 12.62 16.24 4.71
N PRO A 7 13.08 17.17 5.57
CA PRO A 7 14.43 17.71 5.51
C PRO A 7 15.51 16.61 5.47
N SER A 8 16.64 16.93 4.84
CA SER A 8 17.84 16.06 4.87
C SER A 8 18.22 15.73 6.31
N GLU A 9 18.21 16.73 7.21
CA GLU A 9 18.54 16.58 8.63
C GLU A 9 17.71 15.50 9.35
N HIS A 10 16.40 15.44 9.07
CA HIS A 10 15.52 14.42 9.66
C HIS A 10 15.79 13.02 9.06
N SER A 11 16.24 12.97 7.81
CA SER A 11 16.64 11.72 7.14
C SER A 11 17.94 11.18 7.72
N ASP A 12 18.90 12.08 7.98
CA ASP A 12 20.20 11.73 8.54
C ASP A 12 20.02 11.23 9.98
N ALA A 13 19.25 11.94 10.80
CA ALA A 13 18.86 11.48 12.13
C ALA A 13 18.15 10.11 12.11
N LEU A 14 17.28 9.87 11.11
CA LEU A 14 16.62 8.59 10.95
C LEU A 14 17.63 7.46 10.67
N ARG A 15 18.64 7.69 9.81
CA ARG A 15 19.71 6.70 9.55
C ARG A 15 20.49 6.41 10.82
N ASP A 16 20.87 7.45 11.57
CA ASP A 16 21.64 7.30 12.80
C ASP A 16 20.90 6.48 13.86
N TYR A 17 19.61 6.79 14.10
CA TYR A 17 18.82 6.04 15.07
C TYR A 17 18.48 4.63 14.60
N PHE A 18 18.36 4.42 13.28
CA PHE A 18 18.20 3.09 12.72
C PHE A 18 19.45 2.22 12.90
N LEU A 19 20.66 2.77 12.68
CA LEU A 19 21.93 2.10 12.95
C LEU A 19 22.12 1.79 14.44
N LYS A 20 21.57 2.61 15.32
CA LYS A 20 21.51 2.35 16.78
C LYS A 20 20.52 1.24 17.18
N GLY A 21 19.80 0.64 16.22
CA GLY A 21 18.87 -0.46 16.47
C GLY A 21 17.56 -0.04 17.12
N MET A 22 17.20 1.25 17.08
CA MET A 22 15.94 1.73 17.66
C MET A 22 14.73 1.29 16.83
N SER A 23 13.59 1.04 17.50
CA SER A 23 12.34 0.76 16.79
C SER A 23 11.82 2.01 16.07
N TYR A 24 11.08 1.86 14.96
CA TYR A 24 10.53 3.01 14.23
C TYR A 24 9.60 3.91 15.06
N ALA A 25 8.94 3.36 16.08
CA ALA A 25 8.12 4.17 17.00
C ALA A 25 9.01 5.08 17.86
N GLU A 26 10.12 4.53 18.35
CA GLU A 26 11.12 5.27 19.14
C GLU A 26 11.83 6.33 18.29
N ILE A 27 12.25 5.95 17.08
CA ILE A 27 12.85 6.88 16.11
C ILE A 27 11.90 8.06 15.85
N GLY A 28 10.60 7.79 15.68
CA GLY A 28 9.60 8.84 15.51
C GLY A 28 9.52 9.77 16.71
N ARG A 29 9.47 9.22 17.94
CA ARG A 29 9.49 10.03 19.17
C ARG A 29 10.74 10.90 19.25
N GLN A 30 11.91 10.34 18.96
CA GLN A 30 13.19 11.05 19.05
C GLN A 30 13.32 12.18 18.01
N ILE A 31 12.89 11.93 16.77
CA ILE A 31 12.90 12.95 15.71
C ILE A 31 11.89 14.06 16.04
N ASN A 32 10.71 13.70 16.54
CA ASN A 32 9.70 14.67 16.96
C ASN A 32 10.20 15.55 18.12
N ALA A 33 10.85 14.94 19.11
CA ALA A 33 11.43 15.65 20.25
C ALA A 33 12.59 16.57 19.84
N ARG A 34 13.45 16.13 18.91
CA ARG A 34 14.63 16.89 18.48
C ARG A 34 14.30 18.07 17.58
N PHE A 35 13.36 17.90 16.64
CA PHE A 35 13.08 18.87 15.58
C PHE A 35 11.71 19.55 15.72
N GLY A 36 10.96 19.30 16.81
CA GLY A 36 9.62 19.87 17.00
C GLY A 36 8.62 19.42 15.94
N THR A 37 8.80 18.21 15.42
CA THR A 37 7.94 17.64 14.35
C THR A 37 6.88 16.72 14.94
N ALA A 38 5.89 16.37 14.11
CA ALA A 38 4.79 15.47 14.47
C ALA A 38 4.71 14.28 13.51
N TYR A 39 5.83 13.60 13.26
CA TYR A 39 5.85 12.40 12.44
C TYR A 39 5.22 11.21 13.15
N THR A 40 4.36 10.49 12.44
CA THR A 40 3.79 9.23 12.91
C THR A 40 4.76 8.08 12.67
N ARG A 41 4.60 6.96 13.39
CA ARG A 41 5.37 5.72 13.16
C ARG A 41 5.37 5.31 11.69
N ASN A 42 4.22 5.43 11.00
CA ASN A 42 4.09 5.05 9.60
C ASN A 42 4.84 6.02 8.66
N ALA A 43 4.92 7.30 9.01
CA ALA A 43 5.72 8.28 8.26
C ALA A 43 7.21 7.91 8.31
N VAL A 44 7.72 7.53 9.49
CA VAL A 44 9.10 7.08 9.69
C VAL A 44 9.38 5.79 8.90
N ILE A 45 8.50 4.80 8.97
CA ILE A 45 8.64 3.55 8.19
C ILE A 45 8.66 3.84 6.69
N GLY A 46 7.74 4.67 6.21
CA GLY A 46 7.66 5.05 4.80
C GLY A 46 8.94 5.76 4.34
N ARG A 47 9.50 6.64 5.17
CA ARG A 47 10.77 7.30 4.88
C ARG A 47 11.93 6.30 4.88
N ALA A 48 12.03 5.44 5.88
CA ALA A 48 13.10 4.44 5.99
C ALA A 48 13.16 3.52 4.76
N LYS A 49 11.99 3.07 4.28
CA LYS A 49 11.89 2.28 3.04
C LYS A 49 12.43 3.03 1.82
N ARG A 50 12.07 4.31 1.65
CA ARG A 50 12.59 5.15 0.55
C ARG A 50 14.09 5.41 0.66
N LEU A 51 14.64 5.39 1.87
CA LEU A 51 16.09 5.51 2.12
C LEU A 51 16.85 4.19 1.97
N GLY A 52 16.17 3.08 1.63
CA GLY A 52 16.81 1.77 1.50
C GLY A 52 17.29 1.19 2.83
N LEU A 53 16.76 1.67 3.95
CA LEU A 53 17.10 1.14 5.28
C LEU A 53 16.32 -0.16 5.49
N VAL A 54 16.89 -1.24 4.96
CA VAL A 54 16.35 -2.59 5.09
C VAL A 54 16.63 -3.09 6.51
N ILE A 55 15.59 -3.58 7.18
CA ILE A 55 15.74 -4.30 8.45
C ILE A 55 16.47 -5.61 8.09
N PRO A 56 17.68 -5.88 8.58
CA PRO A 56 18.25 -7.20 8.42
C PRO A 56 17.34 -8.19 9.16
N GLU A 57 17.00 -9.29 8.48
CA GLU A 57 15.95 -10.26 8.82
C GLU A 57 15.96 -10.73 10.29
N TRP A 58 17.11 -10.63 10.97
CA TRP A 58 17.30 -11.02 12.37
C TRP A 58 16.61 -10.13 13.42
N ILE A 59 16.19 -8.90 13.06
CA ILE A 59 15.52 -7.98 14.02
C ILE A 59 14.00 -8.21 14.08
N VAL A 60 13.43 -9.05 13.20
CA VAL A 60 12.03 -9.49 13.29
C VAL A 60 11.90 -10.61 14.34
N SER A 61 12.29 -10.31 15.58
CA SER A 61 11.68 -11.01 16.72
C SER A 61 10.27 -10.45 16.86
N PRO A 62 9.19 -11.25 16.81
CA PRO A 62 7.90 -10.78 17.25
C PRO A 62 8.07 -10.38 18.72
N SER A 63 7.98 -9.08 19.01
CA SER A 63 7.99 -8.60 20.38
C SER A 63 6.75 -9.17 21.08
N VAL A 64 6.93 -10.31 21.76
CA VAL A 64 6.08 -10.73 22.87
C VAL A 64 6.54 -9.87 24.05
N ALA A 65 6.19 -8.58 24.02
CA ALA A 65 6.31 -7.76 25.22
C ALA A 65 5.21 -8.22 26.19
N PRO A 66 5.54 -8.62 27.43
CA PRO A 66 4.55 -8.79 28.48
C PRO A 66 3.90 -7.42 28.72
N TYR A 67 2.57 -7.35 28.63
CA TYR A 67 1.84 -6.15 29.01
C TYR A 67 2.09 -5.87 30.49
N LEU A 68 2.71 -4.73 30.81
CA LEU A 68 2.66 -4.18 32.16
C LEU A 68 1.23 -3.65 32.41
N PRO A 69 0.65 -3.88 33.61
CA PRO A 69 -0.71 -3.43 33.90
C PRO A 69 -0.74 -1.93 34.17
N GLY A 70 -1.58 -1.20 33.43
CA GLY A 70 -1.99 0.15 33.80
C GLY A 70 -1.83 1.19 32.69
N GLU A 71 -2.67 1.10 31.66
CA GLU A 71 -3.30 2.25 30.99
C GLU A 71 -4.27 1.74 29.93
N ALA A 72 -5.55 2.05 30.10
CA ALA A 72 -6.61 1.66 29.18
C ALA A 72 -6.59 2.52 27.91
N PRO A 73 -6.89 1.91 26.75
CA PRO A 73 -7.93 2.52 25.93
C PRO A 73 -8.99 1.49 25.53
N VAL A 74 -10.23 1.85 25.86
CA VAL A 74 -11.46 1.21 25.42
C VAL A 74 -11.59 1.34 23.90
N SER A 75 -11.55 0.21 23.20
CA SER A 75 -12.20 0.04 21.91
C SER A 75 -12.61 -1.44 21.80
N PRO A 76 -13.87 -1.77 21.48
CA PRO A 76 -14.35 -3.14 21.56
C PRO A 76 -13.74 -3.96 20.41
N ARG A 77 -12.59 -4.60 20.68
CA ARG A 77 -12.07 -5.65 19.82
C ARG A 77 -13.04 -6.83 19.93
N ARG A 78 -13.70 -7.09 18.81
CA ARG A 78 -14.43 -8.33 18.47
C ARG A 78 -13.75 -9.53 19.14
N ALA A 79 -14.46 -10.20 20.04
CA ALA A 79 -13.98 -11.41 20.70
C ALA A 79 -13.58 -12.44 19.62
N VAL A 80 -12.30 -12.78 19.54
CA VAL A 80 -11.80 -13.86 18.70
C VAL A 80 -12.04 -15.15 19.48
N LEU A 81 -12.87 -16.03 18.94
CA LEU A 81 -13.10 -17.39 19.45
C LEU A 81 -11.75 -18.14 19.57
N PRO A 82 -11.44 -18.76 20.72
CA PRO A 82 -10.22 -19.53 20.88
C PRO A 82 -10.48 -20.95 20.37
N ASN A 83 -10.09 -21.27 19.13
CA ASN A 83 -9.72 -22.63 18.68
C ASN A 83 -9.51 -22.72 17.17
N LEU A 84 -8.46 -22.05 16.66
CA LEU A 84 -7.85 -22.47 15.41
C LEU A 84 -6.41 -22.85 15.71
N SER A 85 -6.15 -24.15 15.75
CA SER A 85 -4.81 -24.74 15.75
C SER A 85 -4.04 -24.17 14.56
N VAL A 86 -3.16 -23.21 14.83
CA VAL A 86 -2.30 -22.61 13.80
C VAL A 86 -1.25 -23.68 13.42
N PRO A 87 -1.17 -24.10 12.15
CA PRO A 87 -0.17 -25.09 11.75
C PRO A 87 1.25 -24.54 11.92
N PRO A 88 2.25 -25.39 12.24
CA PRO A 88 3.62 -24.96 12.46
C PRO A 88 4.18 -24.25 11.23
N LYS A 89 4.75 -23.06 11.45
CA LYS A 89 5.24 -22.11 10.43
C LYS A 89 6.33 -22.67 9.49
N SER A 90 6.86 -23.85 9.77
CA SER A 90 7.93 -24.48 9.01
C SER A 90 7.49 -25.12 7.68
N ALA A 91 6.19 -25.26 7.43
CA ALA A 91 5.67 -25.99 6.25
C ALA A 91 5.22 -25.09 5.09
N VAL A 92 5.36 -23.77 5.18
CA VAL A 92 5.00 -22.88 4.07
C VAL A 92 6.22 -22.69 3.17
N LYS A 93 6.37 -23.57 2.18
CA LYS A 93 7.20 -23.28 1.00
C LYS A 93 6.77 -21.90 0.46
N PRO A 94 7.68 -21.00 0.04
CA PRO A 94 7.29 -19.75 -0.58
C PRO A 94 6.38 -20.10 -1.76
N ALA A 95 5.08 -19.82 -1.62
CA ALA A 95 4.17 -19.98 -2.72
C ALA A 95 4.69 -19.03 -3.80
N VAL A 96 5.19 -19.60 -4.91
CA VAL A 96 5.43 -18.85 -6.13
C VAL A 96 4.15 -18.04 -6.35
N GLN A 97 4.27 -16.72 -6.29
CA GLN A 97 3.11 -15.85 -6.43
C GLN A 97 2.53 -16.12 -7.80
N VAL A 98 1.45 -16.91 -7.84
CA VAL A 98 0.72 -17.15 -9.07
C VAL A 98 0.23 -15.78 -9.52
N LYS A 99 0.68 -15.34 -10.70
CA LYS A 99 0.26 -14.07 -11.29
C LYS A 99 -1.19 -14.25 -11.75
N LEU A 100 -2.14 -14.14 -10.82
CA LEU A 100 -3.58 -14.28 -11.01
C LEU A 100 -4.19 -13.11 -11.80
N ARG A 101 -3.52 -12.61 -12.85
CA ARG A 101 -4.03 -11.53 -13.70
C ARG A 101 -4.82 -12.03 -14.91
N CYS A 102 -4.75 -13.33 -15.21
CA CYS A 102 -5.40 -13.89 -16.38
C CYS A 102 -6.83 -14.31 -16.02
N VAL A 103 -7.80 -13.48 -16.39
CA VAL A 103 -9.09 -14.06 -16.79
C VAL A 103 -8.85 -14.88 -18.06
N GLY A 104 -9.70 -15.86 -18.38
CA GLY A 104 -9.68 -16.57 -19.67
C GLY A 104 -10.04 -15.70 -20.89
N VAL A 105 -9.60 -14.44 -20.88
CA VAL A 105 -9.71 -13.46 -21.95
C VAL A 105 -8.33 -13.33 -22.57
N GLN A 106 -8.24 -13.58 -23.87
CA GLN A 106 -7.05 -13.26 -24.64
C GLN A 106 -7.03 -11.74 -24.90
N PRO A 107 -6.14 -10.94 -24.30
CA PRO A 107 -6.09 -9.51 -24.57
C PRO A 107 -5.56 -9.20 -25.98
N ARG A 108 -5.95 -8.04 -26.52
CA ARG A 108 -5.38 -7.49 -27.76
C ARG A 108 -4.00 -6.83 -27.56
N LEU A 109 -3.58 -6.61 -26.31
CA LEU A 109 -2.30 -6.01 -25.93
C LEU A 109 -1.99 -4.71 -26.68
N ILE A 110 -2.95 -3.79 -26.66
CA ILE A 110 -2.84 -2.49 -27.31
C ILE A 110 -2.05 -1.54 -26.41
N GLN A 111 -1.18 -0.71 -26.97
CA GLN A 111 -0.43 0.31 -26.20
C GLN A 111 -1.37 1.43 -25.73
N LEU A 112 -0.94 2.22 -24.73
CA LEU A 112 -1.76 3.31 -24.20
C LEU A 112 -2.17 4.33 -25.29
N VAL A 113 -1.25 4.58 -26.22
CA VAL A 113 -1.41 5.57 -27.29
C VAL A 113 -2.45 5.17 -28.33
N ASP A 114 -2.64 3.87 -28.53
CA ASP A 114 -3.51 3.32 -29.57
C ASP A 114 -4.89 2.90 -29.02
N LEU A 115 -5.16 3.18 -27.73
CA LEU A 115 -6.35 2.71 -27.04
C LEU A 115 -7.57 3.62 -27.32
N ASP A 116 -8.62 3.05 -27.91
CA ASP A 116 -9.85 3.80 -28.17
C ASP A 116 -10.60 4.15 -26.86
N PRO A 117 -11.35 5.27 -26.80
CA PRO A 117 -12.21 5.58 -25.65
C PRO A 117 -13.14 4.43 -25.22
N ALA A 118 -13.63 3.63 -26.16
CA ALA A 118 -14.50 2.49 -25.94
C ALA A 118 -13.77 1.19 -25.53
N ASP A 119 -12.44 1.19 -25.48
CA ASP A 119 -11.67 -0.01 -25.18
C ASP A 119 -11.45 -0.25 -23.67
N CYS A 120 -11.26 -1.53 -23.34
CA CYS A 120 -10.98 -2.03 -22.00
C CYS A 120 -9.56 -1.67 -21.58
N ARG A 121 -9.47 -0.87 -20.52
CA ARG A 121 -8.23 -0.31 -19.94
C ARG A 121 -7.54 -1.22 -18.92
N TYR A 122 -7.78 -2.52 -18.98
CA TYR A 122 -7.16 -3.46 -18.04
C TYR A 122 -5.70 -3.70 -18.44
N PRO A 123 -4.72 -3.41 -17.54
CA PRO A 123 -3.30 -3.45 -17.88
C PRO A 123 -2.70 -4.86 -17.77
N TYR A 124 -1.75 -5.14 -18.65
CA TYR A 124 -0.91 -6.32 -18.70
C TYR A 124 0.56 -5.89 -18.79
N GLY A 125 1.46 -6.65 -18.15
CA GLY A 125 2.88 -6.31 -18.11
C GLY A 125 3.20 -5.19 -17.11
N GLY A 126 4.39 -4.59 -17.27
CA GLY A 126 4.90 -3.49 -16.45
C GLY A 126 5.20 -3.83 -15.00
N ASP A 127 5.42 -5.11 -14.67
CA ASP A 127 5.75 -5.50 -13.29
C ASP A 127 7.24 -5.40 -12.99
N LYS A 128 8.06 -5.25 -14.03
CA LYS A 128 9.51 -5.01 -13.93
C LYS A 128 9.88 -3.78 -14.74
N ASP A 129 10.98 -3.15 -14.34
CA ASP A 129 11.56 -2.04 -15.08
C ASP A 129 11.91 -2.47 -16.51
N GLY A 130 11.42 -1.72 -17.50
CA GLY A 130 11.63 -2.00 -18.92
C GLY A 130 10.61 -2.96 -19.57
N GLU A 131 9.63 -3.49 -18.83
CA GLU A 131 8.53 -4.25 -19.44
C GLU A 131 7.47 -3.31 -20.03
N GLU A 132 7.14 -3.49 -21.31
CA GLU A 132 6.06 -2.74 -21.96
C GLU A 132 4.70 -3.04 -21.31
N ILE A 133 3.88 -1.99 -21.14
CA ILE A 133 2.53 -2.10 -20.59
C ILE A 133 1.54 -2.15 -21.76
N GLY A 134 0.87 -3.29 -21.91
CA GLY A 134 -0.23 -3.47 -22.86
C GLY A 134 -1.60 -3.44 -22.18
N PHE A 135 -2.65 -3.10 -22.93
CA PHE A 135 -4.02 -3.05 -22.45
C PHE A 135 -4.90 -4.09 -23.15
N CYS A 136 -5.97 -4.53 -22.47
CA CYS A 136 -6.89 -5.55 -22.99
C CYS A 136 -7.50 -5.22 -24.36
N GLY A 137 -7.91 -3.98 -24.60
CA GLY A 137 -8.40 -3.52 -25.91
C GLY A 137 -9.76 -4.08 -26.36
N HIS A 138 -10.46 -4.84 -25.52
CA HIS A 138 -11.82 -5.33 -25.85
C HIS A 138 -12.87 -4.25 -25.59
N PRO A 139 -14.03 -4.28 -26.26
CA PRO A 139 -15.11 -3.32 -25.99
C PRO A 139 -15.47 -3.27 -24.50
N ARG A 140 -15.46 -2.07 -23.92
CA ARG A 140 -15.81 -1.83 -22.52
C ARG A 140 -17.30 -2.04 -22.30
N GLN A 141 -17.68 -2.49 -21.10
CA GLN A 141 -19.09 -2.47 -20.70
C GLN A 141 -19.56 -1.03 -20.43
N PRO A 142 -20.83 -0.70 -20.71
CA PRO A 142 -21.42 0.58 -20.31
C PRO A 142 -21.23 0.84 -18.80
N GLY A 143 -20.83 2.06 -18.45
CA GLY A 143 -20.54 2.42 -17.05
C GLY A 143 -19.28 1.78 -16.46
N SER A 144 -18.40 1.19 -17.29
CA SER A 144 -17.15 0.57 -16.88
C SER A 144 -15.99 1.02 -17.77
N SER A 145 -14.79 1.09 -17.20
CA SER A 145 -13.55 1.24 -17.97
C SER A 145 -13.03 -0.08 -18.54
N TYR A 146 -13.74 -1.18 -18.27
CA TYR A 146 -13.31 -2.55 -18.53
C TYR A 146 -14.38 -3.37 -19.25
N CYS A 147 -13.96 -4.37 -20.03
CA CYS A 147 -14.84 -5.40 -20.60
C CYS A 147 -15.44 -6.27 -19.49
N ALA A 148 -16.46 -7.08 -19.81
CA ALA A 148 -17.23 -7.86 -18.82
C ALA A 148 -16.36 -8.67 -17.84
N PRO A 149 -15.34 -9.40 -18.31
CA PRO A 149 -14.56 -10.23 -17.41
C PRO A 149 -13.60 -9.40 -16.53
N HIS A 150 -12.98 -8.35 -17.07
CA HIS A 150 -12.11 -7.45 -16.31
C HIS A 150 -12.87 -6.53 -15.35
N ALA A 151 -14.11 -6.19 -15.69
CA ALA A 151 -15.02 -5.53 -14.77
C ALA A 151 -15.28 -6.39 -13.53
N GLY A 152 -15.42 -7.72 -13.69
CA GLY A 152 -15.58 -8.65 -12.57
C GLY A 152 -14.37 -8.70 -11.64
N LEU A 153 -13.15 -8.60 -12.19
CA LEU A 153 -11.93 -8.59 -11.38
C LEU A 153 -11.71 -7.29 -10.60
N THR A 154 -12.05 -6.16 -11.21
CA THR A 154 -11.69 -4.83 -10.70
C THR A 154 -12.74 -4.26 -9.75
N ARG A 155 -14.00 -4.67 -9.90
CA ARG A 155 -15.05 -4.29 -8.96
C ARG A 155 -14.89 -5.11 -7.69
N ARG A 156 -14.83 -4.41 -6.55
CA ARG A 156 -15.13 -5.05 -5.27
C ARG A 156 -16.57 -5.57 -5.36
N SER A 157 -16.79 -6.83 -4.98
CA SER A 157 -18.14 -7.34 -4.74
C SER A 157 -18.89 -6.31 -3.90
N ARG A 158 -20.11 -5.97 -4.34
CA ARG A 158 -20.90 -4.80 -3.93
C ARG A 158 -21.23 -4.81 -2.43
N ALA A 159 -20.24 -4.54 -1.58
CA ALA A 159 -20.46 -3.76 -0.38
C ALA A 159 -20.62 -2.31 -0.88
N ALA A 160 -21.73 -1.66 -0.52
CA ALA A 160 -21.97 -0.27 -0.89
C ALA A 160 -20.71 0.56 -0.57
N SER A 161 -20.29 1.40 -1.52
CA SER A 161 -19.22 2.37 -1.25
C SER A 161 -19.66 3.20 -0.05
N ALA A 162 -18.94 3.08 1.07
CA ALA A 162 -19.18 3.92 2.26
C ALA A 162 -18.92 5.42 2.00
N ARG A 163 -18.34 5.75 0.83
CA ARG A 163 -18.14 7.12 0.39
C ARG A 163 -19.39 7.59 -0.35
N VAL A 164 -20.11 8.52 0.26
CA VAL A 164 -21.14 9.32 -0.41
C VAL A 164 -20.43 10.21 -1.44
N PRO A 165 -20.79 10.15 -2.74
CA PRO A 165 -20.24 11.07 -3.73
C PRO A 165 -20.73 12.49 -3.39
N GLY A 166 -19.81 13.36 -2.97
CA GLY A 166 -20.06 14.79 -2.82
C GLY A 166 -19.75 15.53 -4.13
N PRO A 167 -20.41 16.67 -4.40
CA PRO A 167 -20.07 17.49 -5.55
C PRO A 167 -18.65 18.03 -5.40
N VAL A 168 -17.75 17.67 -6.31
CA VAL A 168 -16.43 18.27 -6.41
C VAL A 168 -16.52 19.43 -7.40
N VAL A 169 -16.46 20.66 -6.90
CA VAL A 169 -16.36 21.87 -7.73
C VAL A 169 -14.89 22.06 -8.11
N LEU A 170 -14.54 21.73 -9.35
CA LEU A 170 -13.23 22.04 -9.91
C LEU A 170 -13.21 23.51 -10.34
N LYS A 171 -12.33 24.31 -9.73
CA LYS A 171 -12.05 25.67 -10.20
C LYS A 171 -11.00 25.59 -11.31
N LEU A 172 -11.36 26.05 -12.51
CA LEU A 172 -10.40 26.32 -13.58
C LEU A 172 -9.50 27.47 -13.14
N VAL A 173 -8.21 27.18 -12.99
CA VAL A 173 -7.15 28.19 -12.84
C VAL A 173 -6.49 28.31 -14.21
N PHE A 174 -6.46 29.52 -14.76
CA PHE A 174 -5.68 29.81 -15.96
C PHE A 174 -4.20 29.62 -15.63
N ALA A 175 -3.50 28.85 -16.47
CA ALA A 175 -2.06 28.77 -16.45
C ALA A 175 -1.49 30.11 -16.95
N ALA A 176 -0.60 30.71 -16.16
CA ALA A 176 0.18 31.89 -16.54
C ALA A 176 1.45 31.47 -17.28
#